data_AF-A0AA43F2L0-F1
#
_entry.id   AF-A0AA43F2L0-F1
#
_cell.length_a   1.000
_cell.length_b   1.000
_cell.length_c   1.000
_cell.angle_alpha   90.00
_cell.angle_beta   90.00
_cell.angle_gamma   90.00
#
_symmetry.space_group_name_H-M   'P 1'
#
loop_
_entity.id
_entity.type
_entity.pdbx_description
1 polymer ?
#
loop_
_entity_poly.entity_id
_entity_poly.type
_entity_poly.pdbx_seq_one_letter_code
_entity_poly.pdbx_strand_id
1 'polypeptide(L)'
;NHEETLKMVNNLDRAGVEARLAQVRAGAQSAGLGELAQMFAGIEGAPRAQIEEKVKRALKWLAGKPEQRSLVALLELVEINLPNLK
;
A
#
# COMPACT_ATOMS: atom_id res chain seq x y z
N ASN A 1 -16.31 -10.12 19.05
CA ASN A 1 -14.87 -9.82 18.89
C ASN A 1 -14.51 -9.43 17.45
N HIS A 2 -14.97 -8.26 16.97
CA HIS A 2 -14.50 -7.70 15.68
C HIS A 2 -13.74 -6.36 15.86
N GLU A 3 -13.47 -5.98 17.11
CA GLU A 3 -12.89 -4.67 17.43
C GLU A 3 -11.36 -4.68 17.49
N GLU A 4 -10.72 -5.85 17.64
CA GLU A 4 -9.25 -5.96 17.68
C GLU A 4 -8.62 -5.94 16.29
N THR A 5 -9.33 -6.43 15.25
CA THR A 5 -8.81 -6.48 13.89
C THR A 5 -8.60 -5.09 13.29
N LEU A 6 -9.40 -4.09 13.69
CA LEU A 6 -9.28 -2.70 13.22
C LEU A 6 -8.20 -1.91 13.98
N LYS A 7 -8.00 -2.17 15.28
CA LYS A 7 -6.97 -1.49 16.08
C LYS A 7 -5.55 -1.86 15.66
N MET A 8 -5.31 -3.10 15.23
CA MET A 8 -4.00 -3.52 14.71
C MET A 8 -3.65 -2.86 13.38
N VAL A 9 -4.65 -2.53 12.56
CA VAL A 9 -4.44 -1.93 11.24
C VAL A 9 -3.86 -0.52 11.34
N ASN A 10 -4.14 0.23 12.43
CA ASN A 10 -3.68 1.61 12.61
C ASN A 10 -2.31 1.73 13.32
N ASN A 11 -1.65 0.60 13.58
CA ASN A 11 -0.37 0.56 14.28
C ASN A 11 0.69 -0.19 13.46
N LEU A 12 0.64 -0.06 12.13
CA LEU A 12 1.66 -0.65 11.27
C LEU A 12 2.95 0.17 11.39
N ASP A 13 3.96 -0.47 11.94
CA ASP A 13 5.35 -0.02 11.85
C ASP A 13 5.87 -0.12 10.40
N ARG A 14 7.08 0.38 10.16
CA ARG A 14 7.76 0.35 8.86
C ARG A 14 7.70 -1.02 8.19
N ALA A 15 8.04 -2.07 8.92
CA ALA A 15 7.98 -3.45 8.40
C ALA A 15 6.57 -3.86 7.96
N GLY A 16 5.54 -3.41 8.68
CA GLY A 16 4.14 -3.68 8.34
C GLY A 16 3.69 -2.92 7.09
N VAL A 17 4.09 -1.66 6.95
CA VAL A 17 3.86 -0.88 5.73
C VAL A 17 4.56 -1.51 4.52
N GLU A 18 5.83 -1.91 4.67
CA GLU A 18 6.58 -2.59 3.62
C GLU A 18 5.94 -3.92 3.21
N ALA A 19 5.48 -4.71 4.18
CA ALA A 19 4.75 -5.96 3.90
C ALA A 19 3.46 -5.72 3.12
N ARG A 20 2.69 -4.67 3.45
CA ARG A 20 1.48 -4.29 2.71
C ARG A 20 1.80 -3.83 1.29
N LEU A 21 2.86 -3.05 1.11
CA LEU A 21 3.30 -2.59 -0.21
C LEU A 21 3.82 -3.76 -1.05
N ALA A 22 4.50 -4.73 -0.45
CA ALA A 22 4.88 -5.98 -1.10
C ALA A 22 3.65 -6.80 -1.53
N GLN A 23 2.59 -6.85 -0.71
CA GLN A 23 1.32 -7.46 -1.11
C GLN A 23 0.67 -6.72 -2.29
N VAL A 24 0.69 -5.38 -2.29
CA VAL A 24 0.19 -4.57 -3.41
C VAL A 24 0.98 -4.87 -4.68
N ARG A 25 2.31 -4.94 -4.57
CA ARG A 25 3.20 -5.30 -5.70
C ARG A 25 2.88 -6.70 -6.23
N ALA A 26 2.76 -7.70 -5.35
CA ALA A 26 2.45 -9.06 -5.74
C ALA A 26 1.07 -9.16 -6.41
N GLY A 27 0.06 -8.51 -5.84
CA GLY A 27 -1.29 -8.44 -6.43
C GLY A 27 -1.30 -7.70 -7.77
N ALA A 28 -0.51 -6.63 -7.90
CA ALA A 28 -0.31 -5.93 -9.16
C ALA A 28 0.33 -6.83 -10.22
N GLN A 29 1.36 -7.62 -9.87
CA GLN A 29 1.98 -8.57 -10.80
C GLN A 29 0.99 -9.64 -11.27
N SER A 30 0.23 -10.24 -10.33
CA SER A 30 -0.79 -11.24 -10.65
C SER A 30 -1.92 -10.68 -11.50
N ALA A 31 -2.25 -9.40 -11.33
CA ALA A 31 -3.25 -8.70 -12.14
C ALA A 31 -2.70 -8.20 -13.50
N GLY A 32 -1.42 -8.47 -13.83
CA GLY A 32 -0.78 -7.98 -15.06
C GLY A 32 -0.47 -6.48 -15.05
N LEU A 33 -0.52 -5.82 -13.89
CA LEU A 33 -0.27 -4.39 -13.69
C LEU A 33 1.23 -4.15 -13.45
N GLY A 34 2.04 -4.44 -14.47
CA GLY A 34 3.50 -4.33 -14.38
C GLY A 34 3.99 -2.94 -13.97
N GLU A 35 3.35 -1.87 -14.46
CA GLU A 35 3.69 -0.48 -14.08
C GLU A 35 3.50 -0.23 -12.59
N LEU A 36 2.40 -0.72 -12.02
CA LEU A 36 2.09 -0.58 -10.60
C LEU A 36 3.08 -1.39 -9.75
N ALA A 37 3.39 -2.61 -10.18
CA ALA A 37 4.40 -3.45 -9.53
C ALA A 37 5.80 -2.81 -9.55
N GLN A 38 6.18 -2.17 -10.66
CA GLN A 38 7.45 -1.44 -10.75
C GLN A 38 7.47 -0.18 -9.89
N MET A 39 6.33 0.51 -9.73
CA MET A 39 6.25 1.69 -8.87
C MET A 39 6.61 1.38 -7.41
N PHE A 40 6.17 0.21 -6.93
CA PHE A 40 6.49 -0.30 -5.59
C PHE A 40 7.74 -1.18 -5.54
N ALA A 41 8.46 -1.37 -6.65
CA ALA A 41 9.75 -2.02 -6.63
C ALA A 41 10.77 -1.14 -5.86
N GLY A 42 11.51 -1.74 -4.93
CA GLY A 42 12.50 -1.02 -4.12
C GLY A 42 11.89 0.00 -3.15
N ILE A 43 10.65 -0.22 -2.71
CA ILE A 43 9.99 0.63 -1.70
C ILE A 43 10.50 0.32 -0.27
N GLU A 44 11.14 -0.83 -0.11
CA GLU A 44 11.78 -1.26 1.13
C GLU A 44 12.90 -0.28 1.52
N GLY A 45 12.81 0.29 2.71
CA GLY A 45 13.72 1.32 3.21
C GLY A 45 13.46 2.74 2.70
N ALA A 46 12.46 2.95 1.82
CA ALA A 46 12.17 4.29 1.30
C ALA A 46 11.73 5.26 2.42
N PRO A 47 11.99 6.58 2.26
CA PRO A 47 11.46 7.59 3.17
C PRO A 47 9.95 7.71 3.03
N ARG A 48 9.26 8.02 4.14
CA ARG A 48 7.79 8.14 4.19
C ARG A 48 7.20 8.99 3.07
N ALA A 49 7.86 10.10 2.71
CA ALA A 49 7.40 11.03 1.68
C ALA A 49 7.39 10.37 0.30
N GLN A 50 8.40 9.55 0.00
CA GLN A 50 8.47 8.80 -1.25
C GLN A 50 7.42 7.68 -1.28
N ILE A 51 7.15 7.04 -0.14
CA ILE A 51 6.06 6.06 -0.03
C ILE A 51 4.72 6.74 -0.27
N GLU A 52 4.46 7.87 0.39
CA GLU A 52 3.23 8.66 0.24
C GLU A 52 2.98 9.04 -1.23
N GLU A 53 4.00 9.59 -1.89
CA GLU A 53 3.89 10.00 -3.29
C GLU A 53 3.55 8.82 -4.20
N LYS A 54 4.22 7.68 -4.01
CA LYS A 54 3.96 6.45 -4.77
C LYS A 54 2.56 5.88 -4.48
N VAL A 55 2.12 5.88 -3.22
CA VAL A 55 0.78 5.44 -2.82
C VAL A 55 -0.30 6.31 -3.43
N LYS A 56 -0.19 7.63 -3.33
CA LYS A 56 -1.15 8.57 -3.96
C LYS A 56 -1.19 8.42 -5.48
N ARG A 57 -0.03 8.24 -6.11
CA ARG A 57 0.07 8.01 -7.56
C ARG A 57 -0.60 6.68 -7.97
N ALA A 58 -0.38 5.63 -7.19
CA ALA A 58 -1.00 4.33 -7.38
C ALA A 58 -2.53 4.39 -7.20
N LEU A 59 -3.02 5.06 -6.14
CA LEU A 59 -4.45 5.28 -5.90
C LEU A 59 -5.11 6.03 -7.07
N LYS A 60 -4.46 7.09 -7.57
CA LYS A 60 -4.94 7.83 -8.75
C LYS A 60 -4.97 6.96 -10.01
N TRP A 61 -3.98 6.10 -10.19
CA TRP A 61 -3.93 5.17 -11.32
C TRP A 61 -5.00 4.08 -11.23
N LEU A 62 -5.25 3.58 -10.01
CA LEU A 62 -6.29 2.58 -9.72
C LEU A 62 -7.71 3.16 -9.66
N ALA A 63 -7.88 4.48 -9.54
CA ALA A 63 -9.18 5.13 -9.53
C ALA A 63 -10.03 4.82 -10.78
N GLY A 64 -9.39 4.50 -11.91
CA GLY A 64 -10.06 4.05 -13.13
C GLY A 64 -10.28 2.53 -13.24
N LYS A 65 -9.91 1.75 -12.22
CA LYS A 65 -9.90 0.26 -12.24
C LYS A 65 -10.63 -0.31 -11.02
N PRO A 66 -11.97 -0.35 -11.01
CA PRO A 66 -12.77 -0.84 -9.88
C PRO A 66 -12.50 -2.32 -9.55
N GLU A 67 -12.03 -3.11 -10.52
CA GLU A 67 -11.62 -4.52 -10.34
C GLU A 67 -10.45 -4.68 -9.36
N GLN A 68 -9.69 -3.62 -9.12
CA GLN A 68 -8.52 -3.60 -8.25
C GLN A 68 -8.84 -3.02 -6.86
N ARG A 69 -10.11 -3.03 -6.44
CA ARG A 69 -10.56 -2.53 -5.13
C ARG A 69 -9.75 -3.09 -3.96
N SER A 70 -9.32 -4.34 -4.01
CA SER A 70 -8.48 -4.94 -2.97
C SER A 70 -7.10 -4.28 -2.87
N LEU A 71 -6.51 -3.88 -4.01
CA LEU A 71 -5.25 -3.13 -4.02
C LEU A 71 -5.45 -1.70 -3.51
N VAL A 72 -6.56 -1.06 -3.89
CA VAL A 72 -6.94 0.27 -3.39
C VAL A 72 -7.04 0.25 -1.86
N ALA A 73 -7.78 -0.71 -1.29
CA ALA A 73 -7.93 -0.83 0.16
C ALA A 73 -6.59 -1.03 0.89
N LEU A 74 -5.66 -1.80 0.32
CA LEU A 74 -4.32 -1.98 0.87
C LEU A 74 -3.50 -0.68 0.83
N LEU A 75 -3.64 0.11 -0.24
CA LEU A 75 -2.94 1.38 -0.41
C LEU A 75 -3.49 2.47 0.51
N GLU A 76 -4.81 2.56 0.64
CA GLU A 76 -5.45 3.45 1.61
C GLU A 76 -4.99 3.10 3.01
N LEU A 77 -4.96 1.81 3.35
CA LEU A 77 -4.47 1.32 4.64
C LEU A 77 -3.02 1.73 4.89
N VAL A 78 -2.14 1.63 3.90
CA VAL A 78 -0.77 2.13 4.00
C VAL A 78 -0.77 3.64 4.24
N GLU A 79 -1.55 4.41 3.49
CA GLU A 79 -1.64 5.88 3.59
C GLU A 79 -1.98 6.35 5.01
N ILE A 80 -2.97 5.74 5.66
CA ILE A 80 -3.36 6.08 7.04
C ILE A 80 -2.24 5.76 8.05
N ASN A 81 -1.37 4.80 7.74
CA ASN A 81 -0.26 4.37 8.60
C ASN A 81 1.08 5.05 8.29
N LEU A 82 1.22 5.79 7.19
CA LEU A 82 2.43 6.57 6.92
C LEU A 82 2.87 7.50 8.06
N PRO A 83 1.99 8.16 8.83
CA PRO A 83 2.43 8.94 10.00
C PRO A 83 3.07 8.10 11.12
N ASN A 84 2.86 6.77 11.15
CA ASN A 84 3.52 5.87 12.11
C ASN A 84 4.97 5.54 11.71
N LEU A 85 5.37 5.84 10.48
CA LEU A 85 6.77 5.74 10.02
C LEU A 85 7.60 6.86 10.66
N LYS A 86 8.03 6.64 11.90
CA LYS A 86 9.03 7.48 12.58
C LYS A 86 10.40 7.38 11.91
#